data_AF-A0A2T4JPL6-F1
#
_entry.id   AF-A0A2T4JPL6-F1
#
_cell.length_a   1.000
_cell.length_b   1.000
_cell.length_c   1.000
_cell.angle_alpha   90.00
_cell.angle_beta   90.00
_cell.angle_gamma   90.00
#
_symmetry.space_group_name_H-M   'P 1'
#
loop_
_entity.id
_entity.type
_entity.pdbx_description
1 polymer ?
#
loop_
_entity_poly.entity_id
_entity_poly.type
_entity_poly.pdbx_seq_one_letter_code
_entity_poly.pdbx_strand_id
1 'polypeptide(L)'
;MRRGVLSCLIVLLWALPQAGAAAATDRQAMQGWYRLVLELVRHTPTYSPPVASRAFAYLGVTGYEAVASGDPALRSLAGQLTDLDPLPAREPGLAYDDEAVVQAALARSVAVFFENTGPTGQRAIAAMTRRQGEAAAAGVAPDTLARSEAYGRALADHIIAWSQDDGGAVVENMGFPYEYQITDAPGHWVPTSRVAQQQLPLLPDWGRNRPFTMQRMEVCDLPPPPAYSEEPGSAFHAEALEVSIARRDLTPEQTAIARFWSDDPMLSPTPPGHWISIAWQILDRDDAGLAESADVMARLGVGMADAFIGCWRSKFAHDLVRPVTYIRKLIDPTFEPLLITPPFPEYPSGHSTLSGAAATVLTASFGEGFGFEDATHEDDGLPARPF
;
A
#
# COMPACT_ATOMS: atom_id res chain seq x y z
N MET A 1 -17.87 81.43 -31.56
CA MET A 1 -16.68 80.99 -30.81
C MET A 1 -17.12 79.94 -29.78
N ARG A 2 -16.45 78.78 -29.76
CA ARG A 2 -16.48 77.70 -28.73
C ARG A 2 -17.81 76.91 -28.59
N ARG A 3 -17.87 75.64 -29.03
CA ARG A 3 -17.42 74.37 -28.37
C ARG A 3 -18.32 73.98 -27.18
N GLY A 4 -18.83 72.76 -27.02
CA GLY A 4 -18.48 71.51 -27.70
C GLY A 4 -19.42 70.31 -27.46
N VAL A 5 -19.40 69.44 -28.48
CA VAL A 5 -19.30 67.97 -28.52
C VAL A 5 -19.81 67.17 -27.30
N LEU A 6 -20.89 66.41 -27.55
CA LEU A 6 -21.37 65.29 -26.75
C LEU A 6 -20.50 64.05 -27.06
N SER A 7 -19.77 63.53 -26.08
CA SER A 7 -18.97 62.30 -26.22
C SER A 7 -19.86 61.06 -26.07
N CYS A 8 -20.04 60.30 -27.16
CA CYS A 8 -20.51 58.91 -27.08
C CYS A 8 -19.32 57.99 -26.84
N LEU A 9 -19.25 57.35 -25.67
CA LEU A 9 -18.33 56.24 -25.42
C LEU A 9 -18.87 54.97 -26.09
N ILE A 10 -18.16 54.47 -27.10
CA ILE A 10 -18.31 53.10 -27.60
C ILE A 10 -17.28 52.26 -26.86
N VAL A 11 -17.75 51.35 -25.99
CA VAL A 11 -16.90 50.34 -25.34
C VAL A 11 -16.83 49.13 -26.27
N LEU A 12 -15.70 48.97 -26.95
CA LEU A 12 -15.35 47.75 -27.69
C LEU A 12 -14.83 46.71 -26.70
N LEU A 13 -15.69 45.77 -26.31
CA LEU A 13 -15.30 44.57 -25.56
C LEU A 13 -14.62 43.59 -26.53
N TRP A 14 -13.30 43.47 -26.43
CA TRP A 14 -12.56 42.36 -27.01
C TRP A 14 -12.82 41.12 -26.17
N ALA A 15 -13.52 40.13 -26.73
CA ALA A 15 -13.64 38.81 -26.14
C ALA A 15 -12.27 38.11 -26.24
N LEU A 16 -11.58 38.00 -25.11
CA LEU A 16 -10.46 37.06 -24.98
C LEU A 16 -11.01 35.63 -25.09
N PRO A 17 -10.32 34.70 -25.77
CA PRO A 17 -10.71 33.30 -25.72
C PRO A 17 -10.61 32.85 -24.27
N GLN A 18 -11.70 32.32 -23.72
CA GLN A 18 -11.62 31.57 -22.47
C GLN A 18 -10.73 30.35 -22.74
N ALA A 19 -9.50 30.40 -22.23
CA ALA A 19 -8.73 29.19 -21.99
C ALA A 19 -9.61 28.30 -21.10
N GLY A 20 -10.03 27.15 -21.62
CA GLY A 20 -10.76 26.17 -20.83
C GLY A 20 -9.91 25.81 -19.63
N ALA A 21 -10.41 26.12 -18.44
CA ALA A 21 -9.93 25.47 -17.24
C ALA A 21 -10.10 23.97 -17.49
N ALA A 22 -8.99 23.24 -17.56
CA ALA A 22 -9.05 21.80 -17.36
C ALA A 22 -9.79 21.62 -16.02
N ALA A 23 -10.99 21.03 -16.08
CA ALA A 23 -11.75 20.76 -14.89
C ALA A 23 -10.86 19.87 -14.02
N ALA A 24 -10.47 20.37 -12.84
CA ALA A 24 -9.86 19.54 -11.83
C ALA A 24 -10.85 18.42 -11.53
N THR A 25 -10.63 17.23 -12.09
CA THR A 25 -11.41 16.06 -11.71
C THR A 25 -11.15 15.84 -10.23
N ASP A 26 -12.23 15.85 -9.46
CA ASP A 26 -12.18 15.77 -8.01
C ASP A 26 -11.61 14.41 -7.61
N ARG A 27 -10.54 14.38 -6.81
CA ARG A 27 -9.95 13.10 -6.35
C ARG A 27 -10.78 12.39 -5.28
N GLN A 28 -11.96 12.92 -4.96
CA GLN A 28 -12.88 12.42 -3.94
C GLN A 28 -13.18 10.92 -4.08
N ALA A 29 -13.42 10.40 -5.29
CA ALA A 29 -13.65 8.97 -5.44
C ALA A 29 -12.46 8.15 -4.95
N MET A 30 -11.27 8.47 -5.45
CA MET A 30 -10.04 7.75 -5.11
C MET A 30 -9.75 7.83 -3.60
N GLN A 31 -9.76 9.03 -3.03
CA GLN A 31 -9.55 9.24 -1.60
C GLN A 31 -10.56 8.45 -0.75
N GLY A 32 -11.84 8.49 -1.12
CA GLY A 32 -12.89 7.76 -0.41
C GLY A 32 -12.70 6.25 -0.45
N TRP A 33 -12.25 5.69 -1.59
CA TRP A 33 -11.94 4.28 -1.69
C TRP A 33 -10.74 3.89 -0.84
N TYR A 34 -9.66 4.66 -0.85
CA TYR A 34 -8.48 4.37 -0.02
C TYR A 34 -8.79 4.43 1.48
N ARG A 35 -9.58 5.40 1.94
CA ARG A 35 -10.07 5.43 3.34
C ARG A 35 -10.83 4.16 3.72
N LEU A 36 -11.72 3.68 2.84
CA LEU A 36 -12.42 2.42 3.09
C LEU A 36 -11.46 1.22 3.05
N VAL A 37 -10.53 1.18 2.10
CA VAL A 37 -9.57 0.07 1.96
C VAL A 37 -8.69 -0.05 3.21
N LEU A 38 -8.25 1.05 3.80
CA LEU A 38 -7.51 1.03 5.08
C LEU A 38 -8.31 0.33 6.18
N GLU A 39 -9.60 0.63 6.30
CA GLU A 39 -10.51 -0.04 7.25
C GLU A 39 -10.73 -1.52 6.90
N LEU A 40 -10.85 -1.84 5.61
CA LEU A 40 -11.01 -3.22 5.16
C LEU A 40 -9.77 -4.06 5.46
N VAL A 41 -8.57 -3.53 5.23
CA VAL A 41 -7.30 -4.20 5.60
C VAL A 41 -7.24 -4.42 7.11
N ARG A 42 -7.56 -3.39 7.91
CA ARG A 42 -7.62 -3.46 9.37
C ARG A 42 -8.58 -4.54 9.87
N HIS A 43 -9.67 -4.83 9.16
CA HIS A 43 -10.74 -5.72 9.66
C HIS A 43 -10.94 -7.02 8.89
N THR A 44 -10.08 -7.33 7.92
CA THR A 44 -10.12 -8.59 7.17
C THR A 44 -8.98 -9.53 7.59
N PRO A 45 -9.23 -10.64 8.30
CA PRO A 45 -8.18 -11.49 8.88
C PRO A 45 -7.16 -12.07 7.88
N THR A 46 -7.53 -12.20 6.61
CA THR A 46 -6.64 -12.70 5.54
C THR A 46 -5.65 -11.66 5.02
N TYR A 47 -5.80 -10.39 5.42
CA TYR A 47 -4.96 -9.27 5.00
C TYR A 47 -3.75 -9.07 5.92
N SER A 48 -2.87 -10.06 5.93
CA SER A 48 -1.53 -9.91 6.52
C SER A 48 -0.69 -8.90 5.73
N PRO A 49 0.44 -8.38 6.28
CA PRO A 49 1.18 -7.29 5.64
C PRO A 49 1.54 -7.51 4.15
N PRO A 50 2.04 -8.69 3.73
CA PRO A 50 2.33 -8.91 2.31
C PRO A 50 1.06 -8.91 1.44
N VAL A 51 -0.02 -9.53 1.91
CA VAL A 51 -1.31 -9.57 1.20
C VAL A 51 -1.88 -8.16 1.05
N ALA A 52 -1.81 -7.34 2.10
CA ALA A 52 -2.24 -5.94 2.05
C ALA A 52 -1.44 -5.14 1.02
N SER A 53 -0.11 -5.27 0.99
CA SER A 53 0.72 -4.57 0.00
C SER A 53 0.35 -4.92 -1.44
N ARG A 54 0.05 -6.19 -1.71
CA ARG A 54 -0.40 -6.67 -3.02
C ARG A 54 -1.72 -6.01 -3.43
N ALA A 55 -2.69 -5.93 -2.52
CA ALA A 55 -3.95 -5.25 -2.81
C ALA A 55 -3.76 -3.76 -3.09
N PHE A 56 -2.95 -3.06 -2.29
CA PHE A 56 -2.62 -1.65 -2.55
C PHE A 56 -1.92 -1.44 -3.89
N ALA A 57 -1.03 -2.34 -4.30
CA ALA A 57 -0.38 -2.28 -5.60
C ALA A 57 -1.40 -2.36 -6.75
N TYR A 58 -2.24 -3.39 -6.77
CA TYR A 58 -3.24 -3.53 -7.83
C TYR A 58 -4.29 -2.41 -7.82
N LEU A 59 -4.72 -1.94 -6.64
CA LEU A 59 -5.62 -0.78 -6.54
C LEU A 59 -4.96 0.51 -7.03
N GLY A 60 -3.68 0.70 -6.73
CA GLY A 60 -2.86 1.81 -7.24
C GLY A 60 -2.77 1.77 -8.76
N VAL A 61 -2.44 0.62 -9.34
CA VAL A 61 -2.37 0.42 -10.80
C VAL A 61 -3.74 0.66 -11.45
N THR A 62 -4.84 0.12 -10.88
CA THR A 62 -6.20 0.39 -11.37
C THR A 62 -6.52 1.89 -11.36
N GLY A 63 -6.25 2.56 -10.24
CA GLY A 63 -6.49 3.99 -10.11
C GLY A 63 -5.68 4.80 -11.14
N TYR A 64 -4.40 4.47 -11.29
CA TYR A 64 -3.52 5.13 -12.25
C TYR A 64 -3.95 4.93 -13.70
N GLU A 65 -4.22 3.70 -14.11
CA GLU A 65 -4.63 3.41 -15.49
C GLU A 65 -5.99 4.05 -15.82
N ALA A 66 -6.91 4.09 -14.86
CA ALA A 66 -8.18 4.78 -15.01
C ALA A 66 -7.98 6.29 -15.31
N VAL A 67 -7.09 6.96 -14.57
CA VAL A 67 -6.77 8.38 -14.79
C VAL A 67 -5.96 8.57 -16.08
N ALA A 68 -4.92 7.77 -16.31
CA ALA A 68 -4.05 7.85 -17.49
C ALA A 68 -4.81 7.58 -18.81
N SER A 69 -5.93 6.86 -18.77
CA SER A 69 -6.79 6.69 -19.95
C SER A 69 -7.44 7.98 -20.45
N GLY A 70 -7.58 8.99 -19.59
CA GLY A 70 -8.17 10.30 -19.90
C GLY A 70 -7.15 11.44 -19.94
N ASP A 71 -5.97 11.26 -19.34
CA ASP A 71 -4.92 12.28 -19.25
C ASP A 71 -3.71 11.98 -20.17
N PRO A 72 -3.52 12.73 -21.27
CA PRO A 72 -2.41 12.50 -22.19
C PRO A 72 -1.02 12.86 -21.61
N ALA A 73 -0.96 13.53 -20.45
CA ALA A 73 0.30 13.78 -19.75
C ALA A 73 0.80 12.54 -19.00
N LEU A 74 -0.09 11.60 -18.68
CA LEU A 74 0.26 10.34 -18.03
C LEU A 74 0.57 9.26 -19.07
N ARG A 75 1.46 8.34 -18.69
CA ARG A 75 1.87 7.23 -19.54
C ARG A 75 1.45 5.92 -18.90
N SER A 76 0.62 5.15 -19.60
CA SER A 76 0.22 3.80 -19.16
C SER A 76 1.43 2.96 -18.71
N LEU A 77 1.23 2.25 -17.60
CA LEU A 77 2.14 1.30 -16.96
C LEU A 77 2.22 -0.02 -17.74
N ALA A 78 1.36 -0.23 -18.74
CA ALA A 78 1.48 -1.37 -19.66
C ALA A 78 2.86 -1.40 -20.34
N GLY A 79 3.50 -2.56 -20.33
CA GLY A 79 4.88 -2.74 -20.81
C GLY A 79 5.97 -2.09 -19.94
N GLN A 80 5.61 -1.46 -18.82
CA GLN A 80 6.54 -1.01 -17.78
C GLN A 80 6.51 -1.97 -16.58
N LEU A 81 5.32 -2.45 -16.21
CA LEU A 81 5.14 -3.49 -15.21
C LEU A 81 5.27 -4.89 -15.84
N THR A 82 5.80 -5.83 -15.08
CA THR A 82 6.01 -7.22 -15.51
C THR A 82 4.70 -7.84 -15.99
N ASP A 83 4.70 -8.31 -17.24
CA ASP A 83 3.60 -8.97 -17.93
C ASP A 83 2.26 -8.19 -17.93
N LEU A 84 2.28 -6.87 -17.74
CA LEU A 84 1.07 -6.05 -17.91
C LEU A 84 0.86 -5.72 -19.39
N ASP A 85 -0.06 -6.44 -20.01
CA ASP A 85 -0.49 -6.22 -21.38
C ASP A 85 -1.22 -4.88 -21.57
N PRO A 86 -1.24 -4.31 -22.80
CA PRO A 86 -2.00 -3.11 -23.12
C PRO A 86 -3.46 -3.21 -22.68
N LEU A 87 -3.94 -2.19 -21.97
CA LEU A 87 -5.30 -2.12 -21.45
C LEU A 87 -6.32 -1.77 -22.53
N PRO A 88 -7.62 -2.02 -22.30
CA PRO A 88 -8.69 -1.54 -23.17
C PRO A 88 -8.58 -0.03 -23.42
N ALA A 89 -8.71 0.38 -24.69
CA ALA A 89 -8.68 1.77 -25.09
C ALA A 89 -10.08 2.40 -25.09
N ARG A 90 -10.17 3.69 -24.78
CA ARG A 90 -11.39 4.48 -24.99
C ARG A 90 -11.73 4.52 -26.48
N GLU A 91 -13.01 4.42 -26.81
CA GLU A 91 -13.50 4.54 -28.19
C GLU A 91 -13.19 5.93 -28.78
N PRO A 92 -12.50 6.00 -29.94
CA PRO A 92 -12.16 7.27 -30.56
C PRO A 92 -13.38 8.12 -30.90
N GLY A 93 -13.34 9.40 -30.52
CA GLY A 93 -14.40 10.36 -30.84
C GLY A 93 -15.62 10.31 -29.91
N LEU A 94 -15.65 9.42 -28.91
CA LEU A 94 -16.67 9.41 -27.88
C LEU A 94 -16.18 10.11 -26.60
N ALA A 95 -17.09 10.85 -25.95
CA ALA A 95 -16.81 11.48 -24.67
C ALA A 95 -16.89 10.45 -23.53
N TYR A 96 -16.12 10.66 -22.48
CA TYR A 96 -16.11 9.87 -21.25
C TYR A 96 -16.06 10.84 -20.07
N ASP A 97 -16.65 10.45 -18.95
CA ASP A 97 -16.55 11.16 -17.69
C ASP A 97 -15.48 10.47 -16.83
N ASP A 98 -14.41 11.20 -16.50
CA ASP A 98 -13.24 10.61 -15.85
C ASP A 98 -13.51 10.16 -14.42
N GLU A 99 -14.37 10.88 -13.69
CA GLU A 99 -14.75 10.51 -12.33
C GLU A 99 -15.58 9.22 -12.33
N ALA A 100 -16.53 9.08 -13.27
CA ALA A 100 -17.27 7.83 -13.45
C ALA A 100 -16.38 6.65 -13.86
N VAL A 101 -15.32 6.87 -14.66
CA VAL A 101 -14.34 5.83 -15.00
C VAL A 101 -13.57 5.39 -13.75
N VAL A 102 -13.00 6.33 -12.99
CA VAL A 102 -12.20 6.05 -11.77
C VAL A 102 -13.06 5.36 -10.71
N GLN A 103 -14.26 5.89 -10.45
CA GLN A 103 -15.21 5.32 -9.50
C GLN A 103 -15.56 3.88 -9.87
N ALA A 104 -15.90 3.61 -11.13
CA ALA A 104 -16.30 2.27 -11.55
C ALA A 104 -15.14 1.27 -11.49
N ALA A 105 -13.93 1.70 -11.86
CA ALA A 105 -12.74 0.88 -11.84
C ALA A 105 -12.32 0.49 -10.40
N LEU A 106 -12.29 1.46 -9.48
CA LEU A 106 -11.96 1.21 -8.08
C LEU A 106 -13.05 0.42 -7.37
N ALA A 107 -14.33 0.72 -7.61
CA ALA A 107 -15.44 -0.05 -7.05
C ALA A 107 -15.35 -1.53 -7.44
N ARG A 108 -15.05 -1.81 -8.73
CA ARG A 108 -14.88 -3.18 -9.22
C ARG A 108 -13.68 -3.87 -8.58
N SER A 109 -12.54 -3.20 -8.52
CA SER A 109 -11.31 -3.76 -7.95
C SER A 109 -11.44 -4.05 -6.46
N VAL A 110 -11.98 -3.10 -5.67
CA VAL A 110 -12.19 -3.28 -4.23
C VAL A 110 -13.17 -4.42 -3.96
N ALA A 111 -14.26 -4.53 -4.72
CA ALA A 111 -15.22 -5.61 -4.57
C ALA A 111 -14.59 -7.01 -4.78
N VAL A 112 -13.62 -7.14 -5.70
CA VAL A 112 -12.93 -8.40 -5.96
C VAL A 112 -11.83 -8.68 -4.96
N PHE A 113 -10.91 -7.74 -4.74
CA PHE A 113 -9.79 -7.99 -3.83
C PHE A 113 -10.27 -8.22 -2.39
N PHE A 114 -11.36 -7.57 -1.97
CA PHE A 114 -11.93 -7.73 -0.64
C PHE A 114 -13.18 -8.63 -0.62
N GLU A 115 -13.36 -9.54 -1.58
CA GLU A 115 -14.51 -10.45 -1.58
C GLU A 115 -14.62 -11.31 -0.32
N ASN A 116 -13.47 -11.58 0.33
CA ASN A 116 -13.37 -12.36 1.57
C ASN A 116 -13.60 -11.53 2.84
N THR A 117 -13.83 -10.22 2.75
CA THR A 117 -14.16 -9.42 3.93
C THR A 117 -15.52 -9.83 4.50
N GLY A 118 -15.67 -9.65 5.82
CA GLY A 118 -16.89 -10.04 6.52
C GLY A 118 -18.13 -9.23 6.09
N PRO A 119 -19.34 -9.63 6.53
CA PRO A 119 -20.59 -8.98 6.10
C PRO A 119 -20.65 -7.47 6.33
N THR A 120 -19.97 -6.95 7.35
CA THR A 120 -19.86 -5.51 7.61
C THR A 120 -19.03 -4.81 6.54
N GLY A 121 -17.86 -5.37 6.18
CA GLY A 121 -17.04 -4.86 5.08
C GLY A 121 -17.79 -4.90 3.74
N GLN A 122 -18.48 -6.00 3.44
CA GLN A 122 -19.30 -6.13 2.22
C GLN A 122 -20.41 -5.06 2.14
N ARG A 123 -21.08 -4.76 3.27
CA ARG A 123 -22.06 -3.67 3.32
C ARG A 123 -21.42 -2.30 3.14
N ALA A 124 -20.22 -2.08 3.69
CA ALA A 124 -19.49 -0.83 3.54
C ALA A 124 -19.06 -0.60 2.07
N ILE A 125 -18.56 -1.64 1.39
CA ILE A 125 -18.25 -1.60 -0.04
C ILE A 125 -19.51 -1.24 -0.84
N ALA A 126 -20.61 -1.95 -0.63
CA ALA A 126 -21.86 -1.67 -1.35
C ALA A 126 -22.40 -0.26 -1.10
N ALA A 127 -22.28 0.27 0.13
CA ALA A 127 -22.67 1.63 0.46
C ALA A 127 -21.76 2.68 -0.22
N MET A 128 -20.44 2.44 -0.23
CA MET A 128 -19.48 3.30 -0.91
C MET A 128 -19.73 3.33 -2.42
N THR A 129 -19.91 2.15 -3.05
CA THR A 129 -20.22 2.04 -4.48
C THR A 129 -21.45 2.86 -4.85
N ARG A 130 -22.55 2.73 -4.08
CA ARG A 130 -23.77 3.52 -4.34
C ARG A 130 -23.52 5.02 -4.18
N ARG A 131 -22.98 5.44 -3.03
CA ARG A 131 -22.79 6.86 -2.71
C ARG A 131 -21.89 7.57 -3.72
N GLN A 132 -20.73 6.99 -4.03
CA GLN A 132 -19.82 7.59 -5.00
C GLN A 132 -20.34 7.45 -6.43
N GLY A 133 -21.05 6.37 -6.77
CA GLY A 133 -21.69 6.22 -8.08
C GLY A 133 -22.75 7.28 -8.33
N GLU A 134 -23.59 7.59 -7.33
CA GLU A 134 -24.55 8.69 -7.39
C GLU A 134 -23.87 10.05 -7.57
N ALA A 135 -22.74 10.29 -6.88
CA ALA A 135 -21.96 11.51 -7.03
C ALA A 135 -21.32 11.63 -8.43
N ALA A 136 -20.69 10.57 -8.92
CA ALA A 136 -20.08 10.53 -10.25
C ALA A 136 -21.11 10.62 -11.40
N ALA A 137 -22.34 10.18 -11.17
CA ALA A 137 -23.44 10.30 -12.13
C ALA A 137 -24.02 11.71 -12.23
N ALA A 138 -23.78 12.58 -11.25
CA ALA A 138 -24.44 13.87 -11.15
C ALA A 138 -24.04 14.81 -12.31
N GLY A 139 -25.01 15.16 -13.15
CA GLY A 139 -24.79 16.08 -14.28
C GLY A 139 -24.18 15.42 -15.53
N VAL A 140 -23.93 14.11 -15.51
CA VAL A 140 -23.38 13.35 -16.64
C VAL A 140 -24.52 12.84 -17.53
N ALA A 141 -24.38 12.99 -18.85
CA ALA A 141 -25.37 12.47 -19.80
C ALA A 141 -25.47 10.92 -19.71
N PRO A 142 -26.68 10.32 -19.76
CA PRO A 142 -26.86 8.88 -19.55
C PRO A 142 -25.96 7.98 -20.42
N ASP A 143 -25.83 8.29 -21.71
CA ASP A 143 -24.99 7.53 -22.63
C ASP A 143 -23.49 7.66 -22.32
N THR A 144 -23.06 8.84 -21.84
CA THR A 144 -21.67 9.07 -21.39
C THR A 144 -21.40 8.33 -20.10
N LEU A 145 -22.31 8.38 -19.14
CA LEU A 145 -22.19 7.67 -17.87
C LEU A 145 -22.10 6.17 -18.09
N ALA A 146 -23.04 5.58 -18.83
CA ALA A 146 -23.07 4.14 -19.07
C ALA A 146 -21.79 3.63 -19.75
N ARG A 147 -21.26 4.39 -20.72
CA ARG A 147 -20.00 4.08 -21.40
C ARG A 147 -18.79 4.23 -20.49
N SER A 148 -18.76 5.28 -19.66
CA SER A 148 -17.66 5.54 -18.70
C SER A 148 -17.57 4.45 -17.66
N GLU A 149 -18.70 4.06 -17.07
CA GLU A 149 -18.73 2.96 -16.13
C GLU A 149 -18.39 1.60 -16.77
N ALA A 150 -18.87 1.34 -17.99
CA ALA A 150 -18.54 0.11 -18.70
C ALA A 150 -17.04 0.01 -18.99
N TYR A 151 -16.43 1.13 -19.40
CA TYR A 151 -15.00 1.24 -19.61
C TYR A 151 -14.20 1.04 -18.32
N GLY A 152 -14.56 1.74 -17.23
CA GLY A 152 -13.90 1.58 -15.93
C GLY A 152 -13.95 0.14 -15.40
N ARG A 153 -15.11 -0.54 -15.56
CA ARG A 153 -15.23 -1.97 -15.22
C ARG A 153 -14.35 -2.87 -16.09
N ALA A 154 -14.32 -2.65 -17.41
CA ALA A 154 -13.49 -3.45 -18.32
C ALA A 154 -11.98 -3.27 -18.04
N LEU A 155 -11.56 -2.04 -17.72
CA LEU A 155 -10.20 -1.72 -17.30
C LEU A 155 -9.83 -2.45 -16.01
N ALA A 156 -10.69 -2.39 -14.99
CA ALA A 156 -10.48 -3.09 -13.73
C ALA A 156 -10.45 -4.61 -13.92
N ASP A 157 -11.36 -5.18 -14.73
CA ASP A 157 -11.39 -6.61 -15.01
C ASP A 157 -10.10 -7.10 -15.70
N HIS A 158 -9.49 -6.27 -16.56
CA HIS A 158 -8.17 -6.57 -17.16
C HIS A 158 -7.06 -6.65 -16.10
N ILE A 159 -7.00 -5.70 -15.18
CA ILE A 159 -6.01 -5.69 -14.08
C ILE A 159 -6.26 -6.82 -13.08
N ILE A 160 -7.53 -7.10 -12.77
CA ILE A 160 -7.92 -8.24 -11.94
C ILE A 160 -7.45 -9.54 -12.58
N ALA A 161 -7.63 -9.72 -13.90
CA ALA A 161 -7.17 -10.89 -14.61
C ALA A 161 -5.64 -11.03 -14.56
N TRP A 162 -4.91 -9.93 -14.82
CA TRP A 162 -3.46 -9.84 -14.68
C TRP A 162 -2.93 -10.15 -13.27
N SER A 163 -3.78 -9.99 -12.24
CA SER A 163 -3.42 -10.34 -10.87
C SER A 163 -3.56 -11.83 -10.55
N GLN A 164 -4.33 -12.62 -11.30
CA GLN A 164 -4.71 -13.97 -10.87
C GLN A 164 -3.58 -14.99 -10.94
N ASP A 165 -2.58 -14.78 -11.78
CA ASP A 165 -1.46 -15.70 -12.01
C ASP A 165 -0.13 -15.21 -11.41
N ASP A 166 -0.17 -14.15 -10.59
CA ASP A 166 1.03 -13.60 -9.93
C ASP A 166 1.56 -14.43 -8.76
N GLY A 167 0.91 -15.55 -8.44
CA GLY A 167 1.25 -16.44 -7.32
C GLY A 167 0.65 -16.04 -5.96
N GLY A 168 0.13 -14.81 -5.82
CA GLY A 168 -0.42 -14.27 -4.57
C GLY A 168 -1.94 -14.16 -4.53
N ALA A 169 -2.65 -14.61 -5.57
CA ALA A 169 -4.10 -14.49 -5.68
C ALA A 169 -4.89 -15.34 -4.67
N VAL A 170 -4.34 -16.50 -4.27
CA VAL A 170 -4.99 -17.42 -3.35
C VAL A 170 -4.28 -17.39 -2.00
N VAL A 171 -5.00 -16.99 -0.96
CA VAL A 171 -4.50 -16.98 0.44
C VAL A 171 -5.32 -17.98 1.25
N GLU A 172 -4.81 -19.20 1.36
CA GLU A 172 -5.44 -20.26 2.17
C GLU A 172 -5.10 -20.10 3.65
N ASN A 173 -6.03 -20.49 4.54
CA ASN A 173 -5.80 -20.55 5.98
C ASN A 173 -5.12 -19.28 6.57
N MET A 174 -5.60 -18.09 6.14
CA MET A 174 -5.05 -16.78 6.52
C MET A 174 -3.55 -16.58 6.21
N GLY A 175 -3.03 -17.32 5.23
CA GLY A 175 -1.63 -17.28 4.82
C GLY A 175 -0.72 -18.28 5.53
N PHE A 176 -1.26 -19.13 6.39
CA PHE A 176 -0.50 -20.21 7.03
C PHE A 176 -0.67 -21.51 6.23
N PRO A 177 0.41 -22.21 5.87
CA PRO A 177 0.29 -23.48 5.16
C PRO A 177 -0.38 -24.53 6.07
N TYR A 178 -0.98 -25.57 5.48
CA TYR A 178 -1.45 -26.73 6.25
C TYR A 178 -0.31 -27.65 6.68
N GLU A 179 0.74 -27.71 5.87
CA GLU A 179 1.95 -28.48 6.11
C GLU A 179 3.18 -27.62 5.81
N TYR A 180 4.14 -27.59 6.73
CA TYR A 180 5.43 -26.96 6.53
C TYR A 180 6.48 -27.68 7.37
N GLN A 181 7.59 -28.07 6.76
CA GLN A 181 8.68 -28.72 7.47
C GLN A 181 9.57 -27.66 8.12
N ILE A 182 9.49 -27.55 9.44
CA ILE A 182 10.40 -26.72 10.22
C ILE A 182 11.76 -27.41 10.28
N THR A 183 12.83 -26.65 10.03
CA THR A 183 14.21 -27.12 10.15
C THR A 183 14.57 -27.27 11.62
N ASP A 184 14.78 -28.51 12.09
CA ASP A 184 15.21 -28.79 13.46
C ASP A 184 16.73 -28.64 13.62
N ALA A 185 17.21 -27.40 13.60
CA ALA A 185 18.61 -27.07 13.81
C ALA A 185 18.79 -25.72 14.53
N PRO A 186 19.86 -25.52 15.31
CA PRO A 186 20.15 -24.23 15.94
C PRO A 186 20.27 -23.10 14.91
N GLY A 187 19.74 -21.93 15.26
CA GLY A 187 19.75 -20.77 14.37
C GLY A 187 18.59 -20.71 13.38
N HIS A 188 17.84 -21.79 13.21
CA HIS A 188 16.65 -21.82 12.36
C HIS A 188 15.41 -21.29 13.09
N TRP A 189 14.47 -20.72 12.34
CA TRP A 189 13.23 -20.19 12.88
C TRP A 189 12.39 -21.29 13.52
N VAL A 190 11.81 -20.97 14.66
CA VAL A 190 10.82 -21.79 15.35
C VAL A 190 9.65 -20.90 15.76
N PRO A 191 8.42 -21.45 15.86
CA PRO A 191 7.26 -20.72 16.35
C PRO A 191 7.50 -20.08 17.71
N THR A 192 7.14 -18.81 17.84
CA THR A 192 7.29 -18.03 19.09
C THR A 192 5.98 -17.82 19.83
N SER A 193 4.86 -18.15 19.20
CA SER A 193 3.50 -17.99 19.71
C SER A 193 2.95 -19.31 20.25
N ARG A 194 1.97 -19.24 21.15
CA ARG A 194 1.17 -20.41 21.58
C ARG A 194 -0.09 -20.61 20.74
N VAL A 195 -0.40 -19.69 19.83
CA VAL A 195 -1.56 -19.79 18.94
C VAL A 195 -1.36 -20.94 17.97
N ALA A 196 -2.32 -21.88 17.92
CA ALA A 196 -2.22 -23.09 17.12
C ALA A 196 -1.96 -22.82 15.63
N GLN A 197 -2.60 -21.79 15.07
CA GLN A 197 -2.39 -21.40 13.68
C GLN A 197 -0.98 -20.85 13.41
N GLN A 198 -0.36 -20.21 14.40
CA GLN A 198 0.97 -19.60 14.30
C GLN A 198 2.10 -20.59 14.62
N GLN A 199 1.80 -21.90 14.65
CA GLN A 199 2.81 -22.95 14.75
C GLN A 199 3.50 -23.24 13.41
N LEU A 200 3.02 -22.65 12.32
CA LEU A 200 3.64 -22.68 11.00
C LEU A 200 3.93 -21.23 10.57
N PRO A 201 4.91 -21.00 9.68
CA PRO A 201 5.29 -19.65 9.31
C PRO A 201 4.25 -19.02 8.40
N LEU A 202 4.13 -17.69 8.49
CA LEU A 202 3.25 -16.90 7.65
C LEU A 202 3.83 -16.74 6.24
N LEU A 203 3.08 -17.23 5.25
CA LEU A 203 3.29 -17.06 3.81
C LEU A 203 4.70 -17.47 3.29
N PRO A 204 5.17 -18.71 3.55
CA PRO A 204 6.53 -19.14 3.16
C PRO A 204 6.84 -19.00 1.67
N ASP A 205 5.84 -19.11 0.80
CA ASP A 205 6.02 -19.02 -0.65
C ASP A 205 5.85 -17.59 -1.21
N TRP A 206 5.59 -16.56 -0.38
CA TRP A 206 5.33 -15.21 -0.88
C TRP A 206 6.46 -14.63 -1.74
N GLY A 207 7.70 -15.02 -1.44
CA GLY A 207 8.88 -14.62 -2.22
C GLY A 207 8.94 -15.20 -3.63
N ARG A 208 7.95 -16.02 -4.03
CA ARG A 208 7.80 -16.61 -5.37
C ARG A 208 6.78 -15.88 -6.23
N ASN A 209 6.06 -14.91 -5.67
CA ASN A 209 5.10 -14.12 -6.43
C ASN A 209 5.83 -13.35 -7.54
N ARG A 210 5.15 -13.12 -8.66
CA ARG A 210 5.66 -12.29 -9.76
C ARG A 210 5.83 -10.85 -9.28
N PRO A 211 7.04 -10.27 -9.33
CA PRO A 211 7.24 -8.86 -9.02
C PRO A 211 6.62 -7.95 -10.08
N PHE A 212 6.25 -6.73 -9.67
CA PHE A 212 5.72 -5.69 -10.52
C PHE A 212 6.80 -5.01 -11.36
N THR A 213 7.98 -4.73 -10.79
CA THR A 213 9.07 -3.97 -11.44
C THR A 213 10.43 -4.62 -11.35
N MET A 214 10.66 -5.48 -10.34
CA MET A 214 11.93 -6.20 -10.20
C MET A 214 12.12 -7.22 -11.34
N GLN A 215 12.91 -6.86 -12.36
CA GLN A 215 13.16 -7.73 -13.52
C GLN A 215 13.94 -9.01 -13.19
N ARG A 216 14.75 -8.97 -12.13
CA ARG A 216 15.50 -10.12 -11.63
C ARG A 216 15.55 -10.06 -10.11
N MET A 217 15.19 -11.18 -9.47
CA MET A 217 15.16 -11.26 -8.01
C MET A 217 16.55 -11.05 -7.38
N GLU A 218 17.62 -11.43 -8.07
CA GLU A 218 19.00 -11.31 -7.57
C GLU A 218 19.48 -9.84 -7.43
N VAL A 219 18.76 -8.87 -7.99
CA VAL A 219 19.15 -7.44 -7.92
C VAL A 219 19.00 -6.89 -6.49
N CYS A 220 18.23 -7.57 -5.64
CA CYS A 220 17.96 -7.16 -4.26
C CYS A 220 18.47 -8.18 -3.23
N ASP A 221 19.40 -9.08 -3.60
CA ASP A 221 19.97 -10.04 -2.65
C ASP A 221 20.72 -9.30 -1.52
N LEU A 222 20.45 -9.73 -0.30
CA LEU A 222 21.08 -9.18 0.90
C LEU A 222 22.33 -9.97 1.27
N PRO A 223 23.33 -9.35 1.92
CA PRO A 223 24.40 -10.12 2.56
C PRO A 223 23.80 -11.06 3.61
N PRO A 224 24.41 -12.22 3.88
CA PRO A 224 23.92 -13.09 4.94
C PRO A 224 23.98 -12.38 6.30
N PRO A 225 23.06 -12.69 7.23
CA PRO A 225 23.16 -12.22 8.61
C PRO A 225 24.42 -12.82 9.28
N PRO A 226 24.85 -12.30 10.44
CA PRO A 226 25.92 -12.92 11.20
C PRO A 226 25.66 -14.41 11.41
N ALA A 227 26.69 -15.23 11.23
CA ALA A 227 26.57 -16.67 11.40
C ALA A 227 26.12 -16.99 12.83
N TYR A 228 25.14 -17.90 12.96
CA TYR A 228 24.66 -18.36 14.24
C TYR A 228 25.81 -18.89 15.10
N SER A 229 25.87 -18.46 16.36
CA SER A 229 26.88 -18.90 17.30
C SER A 229 26.36 -18.75 18.73
N GLU A 230 26.43 -19.83 19.52
CA GLU A 230 26.10 -19.79 20.95
C GLU A 230 27.27 -19.29 21.82
N GLU A 231 28.47 -19.14 21.23
CA GLU A 231 29.66 -18.65 21.93
C GLU A 231 29.45 -17.21 22.44
N PRO A 232 29.61 -16.95 23.75
CA PRO A 232 29.59 -15.61 24.30
C PRO A 232 30.62 -14.70 23.63
N GLY A 233 30.20 -13.51 23.22
CA GLY A 233 31.05 -12.54 22.54
C GLY A 233 31.21 -12.74 21.03
N SER A 234 30.58 -13.76 20.44
CA SER A 234 30.40 -13.83 18.98
C SER A 234 29.55 -12.67 18.46
N ALA A 235 29.62 -12.38 17.15
CA ALA A 235 28.81 -11.31 16.54
C ALA A 235 27.30 -11.54 16.74
N PHE A 236 26.83 -12.78 16.54
CA PHE A 236 25.43 -13.14 16.75
C PHE A 236 24.99 -12.98 18.21
N HIS A 237 25.82 -13.42 19.16
CA HIS A 237 25.56 -13.21 20.58
C HIS A 237 25.54 -11.72 20.96
N ALA A 238 26.42 -10.89 20.36
CA ALA A 238 26.46 -9.46 20.62
C ALA A 238 25.17 -8.76 20.17
N GLU A 239 24.64 -9.07 18.99
CA GLU A 239 23.35 -8.54 18.51
C GLU A 239 22.18 -8.99 19.41
N ALA A 240 22.16 -10.25 19.86
CA ALA A 240 21.13 -10.72 20.79
C ALA A 240 21.22 -10.03 22.16
N LEU A 241 22.44 -9.75 22.64
CA LEU A 241 22.66 -9.01 23.87
C LEU A 241 22.22 -7.55 23.75
N GLU A 242 22.44 -6.92 22.59
CA GLU A 242 21.92 -5.58 22.30
C GLU A 242 20.39 -5.55 22.43
N VAL A 243 19.67 -6.50 21.84
CA VAL A 243 18.20 -6.60 21.98
C VAL A 243 17.77 -6.78 23.44
N SER A 244 18.48 -7.63 24.20
CA SER A 244 18.20 -7.85 25.62
C SER A 244 18.38 -6.59 26.46
N ILE A 245 19.50 -5.87 26.26
CA ILE A 245 19.81 -4.61 26.92
C ILE A 245 18.79 -3.53 26.53
N ALA A 246 18.51 -3.37 25.24
CA ALA A 246 17.55 -2.39 24.75
C ALA A 246 16.16 -2.61 25.38
N ARG A 247 15.71 -3.87 25.50
CA ARG A 247 14.43 -4.19 26.15
C ARG A 247 14.42 -3.84 27.63
N ARG A 248 15.50 -4.12 28.36
CA ARG A 248 15.61 -3.82 29.80
C ARG A 248 15.61 -2.32 30.06
N ASP A 249 16.30 -1.57 29.20
CA ASP A 249 16.61 -0.16 29.41
C ASP A 249 15.71 0.77 28.55
N LEU A 250 14.56 0.27 28.07
CA LEU A 250 13.60 1.03 27.27
C LEU A 250 13.17 2.33 27.95
N THR A 251 13.36 3.45 27.26
CA THR A 251 12.78 4.73 27.64
C THR A 251 11.28 4.79 27.29
N PRO A 252 10.51 5.71 27.91
CA PRO A 252 9.12 5.95 27.52
C PRO A 252 8.99 6.31 26.04
N GLU A 253 9.92 7.12 25.50
CA GLU A 253 9.89 7.52 24.09
C GLU A 253 10.15 6.35 23.15
N GLN A 254 11.15 5.49 23.44
CA GLN A 254 11.38 4.28 22.65
C GLN A 254 10.19 3.31 22.70
N THR A 255 9.51 3.24 23.85
CA THR A 255 8.28 2.45 23.98
C THR A 255 7.15 3.01 23.11
N ALA A 256 7.00 4.33 23.07
CA ALA A 256 6.03 5.00 22.22
C ALA A 256 6.33 4.77 20.73
N ILE A 257 7.59 4.94 20.30
CA ILE A 257 8.03 4.68 18.92
C ILE A 257 7.77 3.22 18.53
N ALA A 258 8.12 2.26 19.39
CA ALA A 258 7.91 0.85 19.09
C ALA A 258 6.42 0.51 18.93
N ARG A 259 5.54 1.12 19.73
CA ARG A 259 4.08 0.92 19.60
C ARG A 259 3.52 1.62 18.37
N PHE A 260 4.02 2.81 18.06
CA PHE A 260 3.61 3.58 16.88
C PHE A 260 3.90 2.83 15.58
N TRP A 261 5.03 2.14 15.49
CA TRP A 261 5.43 1.35 14.32
C TRP A 261 5.17 -0.17 14.49
N SER A 262 4.32 -0.58 15.43
CA SER A 262 4.02 -2.01 15.64
C SER A 262 3.19 -2.58 14.50
N ASP A 263 2.24 -1.77 14.00
CA ASP A 263 1.39 -2.07 12.84
C ASP A 263 0.80 -3.50 12.85
N ASP A 264 0.35 -3.94 14.02
CA ASP A 264 -0.16 -5.29 14.20
C ASP A 264 -1.44 -5.51 13.37
N PRO A 265 -1.56 -6.62 12.63
CA PRO A 265 -2.80 -6.98 11.93
C PRO A 265 -3.98 -7.03 12.89
N MET A 266 -5.15 -6.62 12.41
CA MET A 266 -6.39 -6.47 13.19
C MET A 266 -6.42 -5.33 14.22
N LEU A 267 -5.29 -4.66 14.47
CA LEU A 267 -5.21 -3.43 15.26
C LEU A 267 -4.92 -2.20 14.40
N SER A 268 -4.32 -2.41 13.22
CA SER A 268 -3.90 -1.38 12.28
C SER A 268 -4.16 -1.85 10.85
N PRO A 269 -4.02 -0.97 9.84
CA PRO A 269 -4.04 -1.38 8.43
C PRO A 269 -2.71 -2.02 7.98
N THR A 270 -1.89 -2.53 8.91
CA THR A 270 -0.54 -3.10 8.68
C THR A 270 0.47 -2.06 8.15
N PRO A 271 1.78 -2.35 8.11
CA PRO A 271 2.79 -1.39 7.64
C PRO A 271 2.51 -0.77 6.26
N PRO A 272 2.09 -1.52 5.22
CA PRO A 272 1.79 -0.89 3.93
C PRO A 272 0.57 0.05 4.00
N GLY A 273 -0.44 -0.27 4.80
CA GLY A 273 -1.58 0.64 5.01
C GLY A 273 -1.18 1.91 5.77
N HIS A 274 -0.25 1.82 6.72
CA HIS A 274 0.30 2.98 7.40
C HIS A 274 0.98 3.94 6.41
N TRP A 275 1.84 3.43 5.53
CA TRP A 275 2.46 4.25 4.48
C TRP A 275 1.47 4.84 3.47
N ILE A 276 0.41 4.11 3.12
CA ILE A 276 -0.70 4.64 2.31
C ILE A 276 -1.42 5.78 3.05
N SER A 277 -1.65 5.65 4.36
CA SER A 277 -2.24 6.70 5.19
C SER A 277 -1.36 7.95 5.23
N ILE A 278 -0.06 7.81 5.44
CA ILE A 278 0.92 8.92 5.39
C ILE A 278 0.84 9.64 4.05
N ALA A 279 0.87 8.90 2.94
CA ALA A 279 0.82 9.50 1.61
C ALA A 279 -0.50 10.26 1.38
N TRP A 280 -1.63 9.74 1.82
CA TRP A 280 -2.91 10.48 1.75
C TRP A 280 -2.94 11.72 2.63
N GLN A 281 -2.35 11.68 3.84
CA GLN A 281 -2.23 12.86 4.69
C GLN A 281 -1.43 13.98 4.02
N ILE A 282 -0.31 13.63 3.37
CA ILE A 282 0.51 14.58 2.60
C ILE A 282 -0.29 15.16 1.42
N LEU A 283 -0.89 14.28 0.60
CA LEU A 283 -1.69 14.69 -0.54
C LEU A 283 -2.88 15.58 -0.12
N ASP A 284 -3.51 15.30 1.04
CA ASP A 284 -4.57 16.10 1.65
C ASP A 284 -4.11 17.47 2.11
N ARG A 285 -2.99 17.53 2.83
CA ARG A 285 -2.41 18.79 3.28
C ARG A 285 -2.05 19.71 2.12
N ASP A 286 -1.53 19.14 1.03
CA ASP A 286 -0.97 19.90 -0.10
C ASP A 286 -1.97 20.13 -1.24
N ASP A 287 -3.23 19.72 -1.08
CA ASP A 287 -4.30 19.85 -2.09
C ASP A 287 -3.89 19.28 -3.47
N ALA A 288 -3.16 18.16 -3.46
CA ALA A 288 -2.62 17.54 -4.67
C ALA A 288 -3.72 17.09 -5.64
N GLY A 289 -3.49 17.26 -6.95
CA GLY A 289 -4.46 16.88 -7.97
C GLY A 289 -4.66 15.37 -8.12
N LEU A 290 -5.69 14.96 -8.86
CA LEU A 290 -6.01 13.55 -9.12
C LEU A 290 -4.85 12.80 -9.80
N ALA A 291 -4.23 13.39 -10.85
CA ALA A 291 -3.13 12.75 -11.57
C ALA A 291 -1.91 12.50 -10.68
N GLU A 292 -1.54 13.46 -9.85
CA GLU A 292 -0.45 13.33 -8.87
C GLU A 292 -0.78 12.28 -7.81
N SER A 293 -2.00 12.32 -7.27
CA SER A 293 -2.45 11.35 -6.26
C SER A 293 -2.43 9.93 -6.82
N ALA A 294 -2.86 9.73 -8.08
CA ALA A 294 -2.84 8.44 -8.76
C ALA A 294 -1.41 7.93 -9.00
N ASP A 295 -0.48 8.81 -9.43
CA ASP A 295 0.93 8.45 -9.63
C ASP A 295 1.60 8.04 -8.32
N VAL A 296 1.42 8.82 -7.24
CA VAL A 296 1.97 8.52 -5.91
C VAL A 296 1.44 7.20 -5.40
N MET A 297 0.11 6.99 -5.43
CA MET A 297 -0.50 5.75 -4.94
C MET A 297 -0.04 4.51 -5.71
N ALA A 298 0.06 4.59 -7.05
CA ALA A 298 0.52 3.48 -7.86
C ALA A 298 1.97 3.12 -7.58
N ARG A 299 2.88 4.10 -7.57
CA ARG A 299 4.30 3.86 -7.29
C ARG A 299 4.52 3.34 -5.89
N LEU A 300 3.80 3.90 -4.91
CA LEU A 300 3.92 3.50 -3.51
C LEU A 300 3.44 2.06 -3.32
N GLY A 301 2.24 1.72 -3.82
CA GLY A 301 1.71 0.36 -3.76
C GLY A 301 2.65 -0.66 -4.42
N VAL A 302 3.08 -0.38 -5.65
CA VAL A 302 4.01 -1.24 -6.43
C VAL A 302 5.34 -1.44 -5.71
N GLY A 303 5.99 -0.34 -5.26
CA GLY A 303 7.28 -0.42 -4.59
C GLY A 303 7.21 -1.21 -3.27
N MET A 304 6.12 -1.03 -2.52
CA MET A 304 5.89 -1.78 -1.29
C MET A 304 5.62 -3.27 -1.52
N ALA A 305 4.86 -3.63 -2.56
CA ALA A 305 4.61 -5.03 -2.89
C ALA A 305 5.90 -5.75 -3.30
N ASP A 306 6.71 -5.15 -4.18
CA ASP A 306 8.01 -5.69 -4.58
C ASP A 306 8.97 -5.83 -3.40
N ALA A 307 8.99 -4.83 -2.50
CA ALA A 307 9.79 -4.88 -1.27
C ALA A 307 9.42 -6.09 -0.40
N PHE A 308 8.12 -6.41 -0.26
CA PHE A 308 7.70 -7.59 0.49
C PHE A 308 8.01 -8.90 -0.20
N ILE A 309 7.93 -8.98 -1.53
CA ILE A 309 8.34 -10.18 -2.28
C ILE A 309 9.83 -10.47 -2.01
N GLY A 310 10.70 -9.47 -2.14
CA GLY A 310 12.14 -9.61 -1.86
C GLY A 310 12.43 -9.92 -0.38
N CYS A 311 11.71 -9.27 0.55
CA CYS A 311 11.85 -9.50 1.99
C CYS A 311 11.49 -10.93 2.36
N TRP A 312 10.33 -11.43 1.93
CA TRP A 312 9.88 -12.78 2.25
C TRP A 312 10.79 -13.84 1.62
N ARG A 313 11.24 -13.64 0.38
CA ARG A 313 12.24 -14.52 -0.23
C ARG A 313 13.49 -14.66 0.65
N SER A 314 14.02 -13.53 1.13
CA SER A 314 15.22 -13.52 1.99
C SER A 314 14.97 -14.16 3.35
N LYS A 315 13.80 -13.90 3.96
CA LYS A 315 13.36 -14.52 5.22
C LYS A 315 13.39 -16.04 5.17
N PHE A 316 12.82 -16.63 4.13
CA PHE A 316 12.76 -18.08 4.00
C PHE A 316 14.04 -18.70 3.43
N ALA A 317 14.89 -17.92 2.76
CA ALA A 317 16.22 -18.35 2.36
C ALA A 317 17.21 -18.43 3.54
N HIS A 318 17.14 -17.48 4.48
CA HIS A 318 18.02 -17.46 5.66
C HIS A 318 17.43 -18.20 6.86
N ASP A 319 16.10 -18.32 6.95
CA ASP A 319 15.36 -19.06 7.98
C ASP A 319 15.79 -18.68 9.41
N LEU A 320 16.09 -17.39 9.66
CA LEU A 320 16.77 -16.99 10.88
C LEU A 320 15.85 -16.99 12.13
N VAL A 321 16.37 -17.54 13.23
CA VAL A 321 15.73 -17.55 14.55
C VAL A 321 15.44 -16.15 15.10
N ARG A 322 14.31 -16.00 15.81
CA ARG A 322 13.93 -14.74 16.48
C ARG A 322 14.72 -14.51 17.77
N PRO A 323 14.99 -13.25 18.16
CA PRO A 323 15.75 -12.94 19.38
C PRO A 323 15.16 -13.56 20.65
N VAL A 324 13.82 -13.59 20.79
CA VAL A 324 13.15 -14.17 21.96
C VAL A 324 13.53 -15.63 22.20
N THR A 325 13.70 -16.43 21.14
CA THR A 325 14.09 -17.84 21.25
C THR A 325 15.54 -17.97 21.69
N TYR A 326 16.44 -17.20 21.06
CA TYR A 326 17.86 -17.24 21.37
C TYR A 326 18.16 -16.72 22.79
N ILE A 327 17.62 -15.55 23.14
CA ILE A 327 17.84 -14.89 24.43
C ILE A 327 17.33 -15.78 25.56
N ARG A 328 16.13 -16.35 25.45
CA ARG A 328 15.60 -17.27 26.48
C ARG A 328 16.46 -18.51 26.68
N LYS A 329 17.06 -19.02 25.61
CA LYS A 329 17.91 -20.21 25.68
C LYS A 329 19.25 -19.92 26.35
N LEU A 330 19.89 -18.79 26.03
CA LEU A 330 21.33 -18.59 26.27
C LEU A 330 21.68 -17.40 27.16
N ILE A 331 20.77 -16.43 27.34
CA ILE A 331 21.06 -15.16 28.03
C ILE A 331 20.16 -14.97 29.25
N ASP A 332 18.84 -14.98 29.06
CA ASP A 332 17.84 -14.74 30.12
C ASP A 332 16.57 -15.57 29.85
N PRO A 333 16.33 -16.67 30.58
CA PRO A 333 15.17 -17.54 30.38
C PRO A 333 13.83 -16.85 30.69
N THR A 334 13.83 -15.69 31.34
CA THR A 334 12.64 -14.91 31.67
C THR A 334 12.36 -13.76 30.70
N PHE A 335 13.18 -13.60 29.64
CA PHE A 335 13.06 -12.52 28.68
C PHE A 335 11.69 -12.50 28.00
N GLU A 336 11.08 -11.30 27.95
CA GLU A 336 9.85 -11.00 27.22
C GLU A 336 10.05 -9.77 26.32
N PRO A 337 9.81 -9.87 25.01
CA PRO A 337 9.85 -8.71 24.11
C PRO A 337 8.74 -7.70 24.46
N LEU A 338 8.93 -6.44 24.07
CA LEU A 338 7.89 -5.42 24.25
C LEU A 338 6.66 -5.69 23.37
N LEU A 339 6.90 -6.08 22.12
CA LEU A 339 5.88 -6.38 21.11
C LEU A 339 5.78 -7.88 20.91
N ILE A 340 4.61 -8.35 20.46
CA ILE A 340 4.42 -9.75 20.11
C ILE A 340 5.35 -10.09 18.95
N THR A 341 6.09 -11.19 19.08
CA THR A 341 6.98 -11.62 18.00
C THR A 341 6.17 -12.20 16.84
N PRO A 342 6.27 -11.64 15.62
CA PRO A 342 5.48 -12.11 14.48
C PRO A 342 5.88 -13.52 14.01
N PRO A 343 4.94 -14.31 13.44
CA PRO A 343 5.13 -15.72 13.13
C PRO A 343 5.84 -15.96 11.78
N PHE A 344 7.04 -15.42 11.63
CA PHE A 344 7.89 -15.61 10.44
C PHE A 344 9.38 -15.39 10.80
N PRO A 345 10.33 -15.90 9.97
CA PRO A 345 11.76 -15.74 10.19
C PRO A 345 12.22 -14.28 10.38
N GLU A 346 13.33 -14.10 11.07
CA GLU A 346 13.82 -12.80 11.55
C GLU A 346 14.33 -11.92 10.39
N TYR A 347 15.30 -12.42 9.62
CA TYR A 347 16.11 -11.60 8.72
C TYR A 347 15.63 -11.65 7.25
N PRO A 348 15.46 -10.50 6.57
CA PRO A 348 15.55 -9.13 7.07
C PRO A 348 14.23 -8.66 7.72
N SER A 349 14.23 -7.49 8.36
CA SER A 349 13.00 -6.86 8.87
C SER A 349 12.05 -6.44 7.73
N GLY A 350 10.79 -6.88 7.83
CA GLY A 350 9.73 -6.47 6.90
C GLY A 350 9.40 -4.99 6.97
N HIS A 351 9.30 -4.43 8.19
CA HIS A 351 9.10 -3.00 8.40
C HIS A 351 10.24 -2.19 7.76
N SER A 352 11.49 -2.56 8.00
CA SER A 352 12.64 -1.83 7.45
C SER A 352 12.69 -1.89 5.93
N THR A 353 12.45 -3.06 5.34
CA THR A 353 12.49 -3.25 3.88
C THR A 353 11.39 -2.45 3.19
N LEU A 354 10.15 -2.54 3.69
CA LEU A 354 9.00 -1.80 3.19
C LEU A 354 9.19 -0.29 3.36
N SER A 355 9.52 0.16 4.57
CA SER A 355 9.66 1.59 4.88
C SER A 355 10.77 2.23 4.04
N GLY A 356 11.86 1.51 3.77
CA GLY A 356 12.90 1.98 2.85
C GLY A 356 12.39 2.18 1.42
N ALA A 357 11.59 1.24 0.90
CA ALA A 357 10.96 1.37 -0.42
C ALA A 357 9.95 2.52 -0.46
N ALA A 358 9.07 2.61 0.54
CA ALA A 358 8.07 3.67 0.66
C ALA A 358 8.73 5.05 0.75
N ALA A 359 9.71 5.23 1.63
CA ALA A 359 10.47 6.48 1.75
C ALA A 359 11.19 6.84 0.44
N THR A 360 11.74 5.87 -0.29
CA THR A 360 12.37 6.12 -1.60
C THR A 360 11.37 6.65 -2.63
N VAL A 361 10.20 6.01 -2.72
CA VAL A 361 9.13 6.46 -3.63
C VAL A 361 8.65 7.86 -3.26
N LEU A 362 8.32 8.09 -1.99
CA LEU A 362 7.79 9.38 -1.54
C LEU A 362 8.84 10.49 -1.64
N THR A 363 10.12 10.19 -1.42
CA THR A 363 11.22 11.14 -1.67
C THR A 363 11.30 11.50 -3.15
N ALA A 364 11.12 10.53 -4.06
CA ALA A 364 11.11 10.80 -5.49
C ALA A 364 9.90 11.65 -5.93
N SER A 365 8.77 11.54 -5.23
CA SER A 365 7.55 12.32 -5.51
C SER A 365 7.60 13.73 -4.90
N PHE A 366 8.07 13.87 -3.67
CA PHE A 366 7.93 15.10 -2.88
C PHE A 366 9.26 15.84 -2.62
N GLY A 367 10.39 15.18 -2.84
CA GLY A 367 11.73 15.72 -2.62
C GLY A 367 12.37 15.31 -1.29
N GLU A 368 13.68 15.57 -1.18
CA GLU A 368 14.44 15.32 0.06
C GLU A 368 14.08 16.32 1.17
N GLY A 369 14.13 15.87 2.42
CA GLY A 369 13.87 16.72 3.59
C GLY A 369 12.42 17.22 3.68
N PHE A 370 11.48 16.51 3.06
CA PHE A 370 10.08 16.84 3.07
C PHE A 370 9.45 16.55 4.44
N GLY A 371 9.11 17.62 5.17
CA GLY A 371 8.50 17.49 6.49
C GLY A 371 7.04 17.09 6.43
N PHE A 372 6.61 16.18 7.30
CA PHE A 372 5.22 15.79 7.44
C PHE A 372 4.87 15.45 8.89
N GLU A 373 3.58 15.45 9.18
CA GLU A 373 3.04 14.96 10.43
C GLU A 373 2.24 13.70 10.13
N ASP A 374 2.47 12.67 10.94
CA ASP A 374 1.81 11.39 10.82
C ASP A 374 0.81 11.21 11.96
N ALA A 375 -0.47 11.29 11.60
CA ALA A 375 -1.62 11.14 12.48
C ALA A 375 -2.34 9.78 12.30
N THR A 376 -1.71 8.78 11.65
CA THR A 376 -2.38 7.50 11.32
C THR A 376 -2.99 6.80 12.53
N HIS A 377 -2.41 6.96 13.72
CA HIS A 377 -2.83 6.27 14.94
C HIS A 377 -3.53 7.17 15.98
N GLU A 378 -3.95 8.39 15.62
CA GLU A 378 -4.65 9.28 16.55
C GLU A 378 -5.95 8.65 17.07
N ASP A 379 -6.72 8.01 16.18
CA ASP A 379 -7.95 7.29 16.55
C ASP A 379 -7.67 6.05 17.42
N ASP A 380 -6.44 5.54 17.40
CA ASP A 380 -5.96 4.43 18.23
C ASP A 380 -5.36 4.92 19.56
N GLY A 381 -5.41 6.23 19.83
CA GLY A 381 -4.93 6.86 21.06
C GLY A 381 -3.42 7.08 21.11
N LEU A 382 -2.71 6.98 19.99
CA LEU A 382 -1.30 7.36 19.88
C LEU A 382 -1.21 8.78 19.28
N PRO A 383 -0.45 9.71 19.89
CA PRO A 383 -0.36 11.08 19.38
C PRO A 383 0.32 11.11 18.01
N ALA A 384 -0.09 12.07 17.18
CA ALA A 384 0.57 12.35 15.92
C ALA A 384 2.07 12.66 16.11
N ARG A 385 2.88 12.29 15.12
CA ARG A 385 4.34 12.41 15.18
C ARG A 385 4.90 13.19 13.98
N PRO A 386 5.74 14.21 14.19
CA PRO A 386 6.41 14.91 13.10
C PRO A 386 7.65 14.15 12.61
N PHE A 387 7.91 14.22 11.30
CA PHE A 387 9.06 13.61 10.62
C PHE A 387 9.78 14.58 9.69
#